data_AF-A0A8T6ABG8-F1
#
_entry.id   AF-A0A8T6ABG8-F1
#
_cell.length_a   1.000
_cell.length_b   1.000
_cell.length_c   1.000
_cell.angle_alpha   90.00
_cell.angle_beta   90.00
_cell.angle_gamma   90.00
#
_symmetry.space_group_name_H-M   'P 1'
#
loop_
_entity.id
_entity.type
_entity.pdbx_description
1 polymer ?
#
loop_
_entity_poly.entity_id
_entity_poly.type
_entity_poly.pdbx_seq_one_letter_code
_entity_poly.pdbx_strand_id
1 'polypeptide(L)'
;YIPHPLLSRQDFSALALDWFVFGNAFLELRSNMLGEPLKLRHALAKYMRRGSDLESWWYVQDGKDAFQFRPGKVCHLMNPDINQEIYGMPEYLGALLSASLSHSADMFRKLYYDNGSHAGCIIYIGAAQVNRESMDSLKETLQGARGGGAFKNVLIHAPNGGKEGVQILPFQQITAKDEFMNVKAASRDDVLAAHRVPPQLMGAMPGEKSAFGDVEKAARVYAINELMPVMEAMKHINDWLGEEVIRFNPYALLDTQPTS
;
A
#
# COMPACT_ATOMS: atom_id res chain seq x y z
N TYR A 1 4.92 -3.69 -23.67
CA TYR A 1 5.99 -4.71 -23.75
C TYR A 1 5.72 -5.64 -24.92
N ILE A 2 6.73 -5.83 -25.77
CA ILE A 2 6.73 -6.79 -26.87
C ILE A 2 7.43 -8.06 -26.36
N PRO A 3 6.75 -9.22 -26.27
CA PRO A 3 7.34 -10.44 -25.75
C PRO A 3 8.63 -10.87 -26.46
N HIS A 4 9.53 -11.47 -25.69
CA HIS A 4 10.79 -12.03 -26.17
C HIS A 4 10.85 -13.53 -25.82
N PRO A 5 11.48 -14.41 -26.64
CA PRO A 5 11.64 -15.81 -26.29
C PRO A 5 12.28 -16.06 -24.91
N LEU A 6 13.21 -15.19 -24.51
CA LEU A 6 13.86 -15.26 -23.19
C LEU A 6 12.98 -14.71 -22.06
N LEU A 7 12.05 -13.79 -22.31
CA LEU A 7 11.26 -13.13 -21.27
C LEU A 7 9.77 -13.10 -21.64
N SER A 8 9.00 -13.93 -20.95
CA SER A 8 7.56 -14.02 -21.17
C SER A 8 6.84 -12.74 -20.72
N ARG A 9 5.64 -12.50 -21.26
CA ARG A 9 4.79 -11.38 -20.83
C ARG A 9 4.45 -11.46 -19.34
N GLN A 10 4.22 -12.68 -18.83
CA GLN A 10 3.89 -12.89 -17.42
C GLN A 10 5.06 -12.57 -16.50
N ASP A 11 6.26 -13.04 -16.85
CA ASP A 11 7.49 -12.76 -16.09
C ASP A 11 7.79 -11.24 -16.11
N PHE A 12 7.60 -10.57 -17.25
CA PHE A 12 7.72 -9.11 -17.34
C PHE A 12 6.69 -8.37 -16.46
N SER A 13 5.41 -8.79 -16.47
CA SER A 13 4.39 -8.18 -15.63
C SER A 13 4.69 -8.33 -14.13
N ALA A 14 5.22 -9.49 -13.71
CA ALA A 14 5.62 -9.72 -12.33
C ALA A 14 6.85 -8.87 -11.94
N LEU A 15 7.82 -8.73 -12.85
CA LEU A 15 8.96 -7.83 -12.68
C LEU A 15 8.52 -6.38 -12.49
N ALA A 16 7.61 -5.89 -13.35
CA ALA A 16 7.09 -4.53 -13.26
C ALA A 16 6.34 -4.29 -11.95
N LEU A 17 5.54 -5.27 -11.49
CA LEU A 17 4.88 -5.21 -10.19
C LEU A 17 5.89 -5.07 -9.05
N ASP A 18 6.94 -5.89 -9.03
CA ASP A 18 7.97 -5.84 -8.00
C ASP A 18 8.72 -4.50 -7.99
N TRP A 19 9.00 -3.91 -9.17
CA TRP A 19 9.56 -2.56 -9.27
C TRP A 19 8.66 -1.52 -8.59
N PHE A 20 7.36 -1.49 -8.91
CA PHE A 20 6.46 -0.49 -8.34
C PHE A 20 6.17 -0.72 -6.85
N VAL A 21 6.16 -1.97 -6.38
CA VAL A 21 5.85 -2.32 -4.99
C VAL A 21 7.08 -2.19 -4.09
N PHE A 22 8.24 -2.70 -4.53
CA PHE A 22 9.42 -2.79 -3.67
C PHE A 22 10.53 -1.79 -4.05
N GLY A 23 10.44 -1.11 -5.20
CA GLY A 23 11.59 -0.39 -5.78
C GLY A 23 12.73 -1.33 -6.21
N ASN A 24 12.47 -2.63 -6.23
CA ASN A 24 13.46 -3.69 -6.43
C ASN A 24 12.82 -4.80 -7.25
N ALA A 25 13.45 -5.18 -8.36
CA ALA A 25 12.95 -6.22 -9.24
C ALA A 25 14.10 -7.12 -9.70
N PHE A 26 13.86 -8.42 -9.80
CA PHE A 26 14.92 -9.40 -10.06
C PHE A 26 14.56 -10.37 -11.18
N LEU A 27 15.52 -10.59 -12.08
CA LEU A 27 15.48 -11.66 -13.06
C LEU A 27 16.68 -12.59 -12.88
N GLU A 28 16.42 -13.88 -12.85
CA GLU A 28 17.44 -14.90 -12.94
C GLU A 28 17.60 -15.38 -14.39
N LEU A 29 18.82 -15.30 -14.91
CA LEU A 29 19.19 -15.91 -16.18
C LEU A 29 19.44 -17.41 -15.98
N ARG A 30 18.51 -18.22 -16.49
CA ARG A 30 18.68 -19.67 -16.63
C ARG A 30 19.44 -19.95 -17.93
N SER A 31 20.47 -20.79 -17.82
CA SER A 31 21.27 -21.23 -18.96
C SER A 31 21.05 -22.72 -19.26
N ASN A 32 21.21 -23.12 -20.51
CA ASN A 32 21.23 -24.52 -20.91
C ASN A 32 22.56 -25.20 -20.48
N MET A 33 22.73 -26.49 -20.79
CA MET A 33 23.94 -27.26 -20.47
C MET A 33 25.21 -26.71 -21.14
N LEU A 34 25.07 -25.99 -22.26
CA LEU A 34 26.17 -25.36 -23.00
C LEU A 34 26.48 -23.95 -22.49
N GLY A 35 25.73 -23.43 -21.51
CA GLY A 35 25.91 -22.11 -20.93
C GLY A 35 25.14 -20.98 -21.61
N GLU A 36 24.43 -21.27 -22.71
CA GLU A 36 23.67 -20.27 -23.47
C GLU A 36 22.41 -19.81 -22.71
N PRO A 37 21.99 -18.54 -22.86
CA PRO A 37 20.72 -18.04 -22.33
C PRO A 37 19.52 -18.90 -22.76
N LEU A 38 18.79 -19.44 -21.79
CA LEU A 38 17.58 -20.23 -22.04
C LEU A 38 16.32 -19.43 -21.71
N LYS A 39 16.29 -18.79 -20.53
CA LYS A 39 15.13 -18.04 -20.06
C LYS A 39 15.52 -17.08 -18.93
N LEU A 40 14.90 -15.91 -18.92
CA LEU A 40 14.84 -15.00 -17.78
C LEU A 40 13.63 -15.36 -16.93
N ARG A 41 13.87 -15.73 -15.68
CA ARG A 41 12.83 -16.08 -14.71
C ARG A 41 12.70 -14.99 -13.67
N HIS A 42 11.47 -14.55 -13.42
CA HIS A 42 11.19 -13.64 -12.31
C HIS A 42 11.54 -14.29 -10.96
N ALA A 43 12.30 -13.57 -10.15
CA ALA A 43 12.56 -13.92 -8.76
C ALA A 43 11.86 -12.89 -7.86
N LEU A 44 11.00 -13.38 -6.97
CA LEU A 44 10.18 -12.54 -6.09
C LEU A 44 11.05 -11.65 -5.20
N ALA A 45 10.99 -10.35 -5.40
CA ALA A 45 11.82 -9.36 -4.70
C ALA A 45 11.71 -9.47 -3.17
N LYS A 46 10.52 -9.80 -2.65
CA LYS A 46 10.27 -10.04 -1.21
C LYS A 46 11.28 -11.00 -0.56
N TYR A 47 11.71 -12.03 -1.30
CA TYR A 47 12.57 -13.11 -0.79
C TYR A 47 14.03 -12.99 -1.21
N MET A 48 14.37 -12.01 -2.04
CA MET A 48 15.74 -11.79 -2.50
C MET A 48 16.57 -11.08 -1.43
N ARG A 49 17.80 -11.57 -1.19
CA ARG A 49 18.76 -10.98 -0.24
C ARG A 49 20.15 -10.89 -0.87
N ARG A 50 20.79 -9.73 -0.76
CA ARG A 50 22.21 -9.53 -1.09
C ARG A 50 23.08 -10.19 -0.02
N GLY A 51 24.11 -10.90 -0.43
CA GLY A 51 25.15 -11.41 0.47
C GLY A 51 25.99 -10.27 1.05
N SER A 52 26.66 -10.54 2.17
CA SER A 52 27.57 -9.59 2.83
C SER A 52 28.81 -9.26 1.98
N ASP A 53 29.11 -10.11 0.99
CA ASP A 53 30.14 -9.89 -0.03
C ASP A 53 29.75 -8.82 -1.07
N LEU A 54 28.51 -8.32 -1.03
CA LEU A 54 27.95 -7.39 -2.00
C LEU A 54 28.03 -7.92 -3.44
N GLU A 55 28.06 -9.23 -3.65
CA GLU A 55 28.13 -9.88 -4.96
C GLU A 55 27.09 -11.00 -5.11
N SER A 56 26.92 -11.80 -4.05
CA SER A 56 26.02 -12.95 -4.03
C SER A 56 24.56 -12.54 -3.88
N TRP A 57 23.67 -13.31 -4.50
CA TRP A 57 22.23 -13.22 -4.30
C TRP A 57 21.68 -14.52 -3.71
N TRP A 58 20.76 -14.36 -2.76
CA TRP A 58 20.12 -15.45 -2.05
C TRP A 58 18.61 -15.33 -2.13
N TYR A 59 17.92 -16.47 -2.26
CA TYR A 59 16.49 -16.60 -2.12
C TYR A 59 16.17 -17.21 -0.75
N VAL A 60 15.54 -16.44 0.13
CA VAL A 60 15.31 -16.81 1.53
C VAL A 60 13.81 -16.80 1.82
N GLN A 61 13.27 -17.96 2.21
CA GLN A 61 11.89 -18.10 2.64
C GLN A 61 11.85 -18.71 4.04
N ASP A 62 10.86 -18.30 4.83
CA ASP A 62 10.67 -18.88 6.15
C ASP A 62 10.36 -20.38 6.04
N GLY A 63 11.00 -21.18 6.90
CA GLY A 63 10.88 -22.63 6.91
C GLY A 63 11.48 -23.39 5.72
N LYS A 64 12.33 -22.76 4.89
CA LYS A 64 13.05 -23.42 3.79
C LYS A 64 14.53 -23.09 3.80
N ASP A 65 15.34 -24.00 3.24
CA ASP A 65 16.75 -23.76 3.04
C ASP A 65 16.97 -22.56 2.11
N ALA A 66 17.92 -21.71 2.49
CA ALA A 66 18.33 -20.58 1.67
C ALA A 66 18.97 -21.08 0.37
N PHE A 67 18.50 -20.57 -0.76
CA PHE A 67 19.04 -20.92 -2.08
C PHE A 67 19.96 -19.82 -2.58
N GLN A 68 21.24 -20.12 -2.80
CA GLN A 68 22.16 -19.18 -3.42
C GLN A 68 22.04 -19.26 -4.95
N PHE A 69 21.87 -18.11 -5.59
CA PHE A 69 21.94 -18.03 -7.04
C PHE A 69 23.39 -18.14 -7.51
N ARG A 70 23.57 -18.61 -8.75
CA ARG A 70 24.89 -18.62 -9.37
C ARG A 70 25.41 -17.17 -9.53
N PRO A 71 26.68 -16.89 -9.22
CA PRO A 71 27.26 -15.56 -9.40
C PRO A 71 27.04 -15.01 -10.81
N GLY A 72 26.69 -13.72 -10.91
CA GLY A 72 26.44 -13.04 -12.18
C GLY A 72 25.18 -13.48 -12.94
N LYS A 73 24.35 -14.39 -12.39
CA LYS A 73 23.11 -14.87 -13.05
C LYS A 73 21.84 -14.17 -12.59
N VAL A 74 21.94 -13.16 -11.75
CA VAL A 74 20.78 -12.36 -11.30
C VAL A 74 20.99 -10.91 -11.72
N CYS A 75 20.03 -10.38 -12.48
CA CYS A 75 19.89 -8.95 -12.72
C CYS A 75 19.05 -8.36 -11.59
N HIS A 76 19.59 -7.34 -10.90
CA HIS A 76 18.86 -6.55 -9.94
C HIS A 76 18.56 -5.19 -10.57
N LEU A 77 17.30 -4.98 -10.90
CA LEU A 77 16.80 -3.71 -11.36
C LEU A 77 16.31 -2.94 -10.12
N MET A 78 16.98 -1.84 -9.79
CA MET A 78 16.73 -1.04 -8.58
C MET A 78 16.33 0.40 -8.89
N ASN A 79 15.32 0.91 -8.18
CA ASN A 79 15.00 2.34 -8.17
C ASN A 79 15.90 3.03 -7.14
N PRO A 80 16.74 4.01 -7.50
CA PRO A 80 17.76 4.54 -6.59
C PRO A 80 17.25 4.90 -5.19
N ASP A 81 18.00 4.49 -4.15
CA ASP A 81 17.77 4.84 -2.75
C ASP A 81 18.77 5.93 -2.33
N ILE A 82 18.31 6.88 -1.51
CA ILE A 82 19.13 7.99 -1.00
C ILE A 82 19.99 7.60 0.21
N ASN A 83 19.66 6.50 0.87
CA ASN A 83 20.29 6.08 2.13
C ASN A 83 21.34 4.98 1.95
N GLN A 84 21.32 4.27 0.82
CA GLN A 84 22.15 3.11 0.56
C GLN A 84 22.25 2.78 -0.93
N GLU A 85 23.20 1.90 -1.27
CA GLU A 85 23.47 1.46 -2.64
C GLU A 85 23.11 -0.02 -2.88
N ILE A 86 22.50 -0.71 -1.88
CA ILE A 86 22.27 -2.17 -1.93
C ILE A 86 20.88 -2.53 -2.46
N TYR A 87 19.85 -1.76 -2.07
CA TYR A 87 18.48 -1.91 -2.55
C TYR A 87 17.91 -0.58 -2.98
N GLY A 88 16.91 -0.66 -3.84
CA GLY A 88 16.11 0.48 -4.24
C GLY A 88 14.99 0.81 -3.26
N MET A 89 14.39 1.99 -3.47
CA MET A 89 13.31 2.53 -2.64
C MET A 89 12.05 2.79 -3.49
N PRO A 90 10.86 2.30 -3.06
CA PRO A 90 9.61 2.58 -3.75
C PRO A 90 9.17 4.03 -3.50
N GLU A 91 8.65 4.69 -4.54
CA GLU A 91 8.29 6.12 -4.49
C GLU A 91 7.13 6.42 -3.53
N TYR A 92 6.21 5.48 -3.37
CA TYR A 92 5.02 5.67 -2.53
C TYR A 92 5.32 5.64 -1.01
N LEU A 93 6.58 5.39 -0.61
CA LEU A 93 6.97 5.31 0.81
C LEU A 93 6.56 6.57 1.58
N GLY A 94 6.64 7.74 0.95
CA GLY A 94 6.23 9.03 1.54
C GLY A 94 4.73 9.12 1.87
N ALA A 95 3.88 8.33 1.22
CA ALA A 95 2.44 8.29 1.46
C ALA A 95 1.98 7.15 2.37
N LEU A 96 2.90 6.37 2.97
CA LEU A 96 2.53 5.25 3.85
C LEU A 96 1.73 5.68 5.06
N LEU A 97 2.06 6.83 5.66
CA LEU A 97 1.31 7.38 6.80
C LEU A 97 -0.12 7.72 6.38
N SER A 98 -0.30 8.35 5.21
CA SER A 98 -1.61 8.67 4.65
C SER A 98 -2.42 7.42 4.30
N ALA A 99 -1.79 6.40 3.69
CA ALA A 99 -2.43 5.12 3.43
C ALA A 99 -2.87 4.41 4.73
N SER A 100 -2.01 4.40 5.76
CA SER A 100 -2.31 3.82 7.08
C SER A 100 -3.43 4.56 7.80
N LEU A 101 -3.42 5.89 7.75
CA LEU A 101 -4.47 6.73 8.31
C LEU A 101 -5.82 6.48 7.62
N SER A 102 -5.81 6.39 6.29
CA SER A 102 -6.98 6.05 5.47
C SER A 102 -7.57 4.68 5.83
N HIS A 103 -6.70 3.67 5.98
CA HIS A 103 -7.10 2.33 6.43
C HIS A 103 -7.71 2.35 7.84
N SER A 104 -7.10 3.10 8.76
CA SER A 104 -7.58 3.21 10.14
C SER A 104 -8.96 3.89 10.21
N ALA A 105 -9.19 4.92 9.38
CA ALA A 105 -10.49 5.57 9.27
C ALA A 105 -11.57 4.61 8.74
N ASP A 106 -11.26 3.78 7.74
CA ASP A 106 -12.20 2.77 7.22
C ASP A 106 -12.51 1.70 8.28
N MET A 107 -11.49 1.20 8.97
CA MET A 107 -11.66 0.23 10.06
C MET A 107 -12.51 0.80 11.19
N PHE A 108 -12.25 2.05 11.61
CA PHE A 108 -13.07 2.71 12.61
C PHE A 108 -14.54 2.78 12.18
N ARG A 109 -14.81 3.25 10.95
CA ARG A 109 -16.18 3.38 10.42
C ARG A 109 -16.87 2.03 10.39
N LYS A 110 -16.21 0.99 9.89
CA LYS A 110 -16.75 -0.37 9.85
C LYS A 110 -17.14 -0.85 11.25
N LEU A 111 -16.20 -0.78 12.19
CA LEU A 111 -16.43 -1.23 13.56
C LEU A 111 -17.52 -0.39 14.25
N TYR A 112 -17.60 0.91 13.95
CA TYR A 112 -18.64 1.80 14.49
C TYR A 112 -20.03 1.36 14.05
N TYR A 113 -20.20 1.02 12.77
CA TYR A 113 -21.48 0.52 12.25
C TYR A 113 -21.79 -0.89 12.77
N ASP A 114 -20.80 -1.79 12.80
CA ASP A 114 -20.95 -3.14 13.35
C ASP A 114 -21.34 -3.11 14.85
N ASN A 115 -20.97 -2.06 15.57
CA ASN A 115 -21.31 -1.82 16.98
C ASN A 115 -22.58 -0.97 17.18
N GLY A 116 -23.51 -0.95 16.22
CA GLY A 116 -24.79 -0.25 16.37
C GLY A 116 -24.69 1.28 16.36
N SER A 117 -23.68 1.83 15.67
CA SER A 117 -23.40 3.28 15.63
C SER A 117 -23.06 3.88 17.00
N HIS A 118 -22.27 3.17 17.80
CA HIS A 118 -21.82 3.64 19.11
C HIS A 118 -20.30 3.47 19.28
N ALA A 119 -19.60 4.56 19.56
CA ALA A 119 -18.14 4.59 19.75
C ALA A 119 -17.69 4.29 21.20
N GLY A 120 -18.60 3.82 22.05
CA GLY A 120 -18.39 3.61 23.48
C GLY A 120 -18.86 4.78 24.35
N CYS A 121 -18.93 4.56 25.66
CA CYS A 121 -19.32 5.58 26.64
C CYS A 121 -18.52 5.47 27.95
N ILE A 122 -18.48 6.57 28.69
CA ILE A 122 -18.05 6.62 30.07
C ILE A 122 -19.30 6.51 30.94
N ILE A 123 -19.38 5.49 31.79
CA ILE A 123 -20.46 5.32 32.76
C ILE A 123 -19.93 5.77 34.11
N TYR A 124 -20.52 6.83 34.64
CA TYR A 124 -20.20 7.39 35.95
C TYR A 124 -21.27 6.99 36.96
N ILE A 125 -20.88 6.36 38.06
CA ILE A 125 -21.79 5.93 39.12
C ILE A 125 -21.45 6.72 40.38
N GLY A 126 -22.34 7.64 40.75
CA GLY A 126 -22.23 8.53 41.90
C GLY A 126 -22.99 8.05 43.14
N ALA A 127 -23.84 7.03 43.01
CA ALA A 127 -24.66 6.50 44.08
C ALA A 127 -23.85 5.99 45.27
N ALA A 128 -24.24 6.39 46.48
CA ALA A 128 -23.55 6.06 47.74
C ALA A 128 -23.60 4.56 48.09
N GLN A 129 -24.64 3.86 47.64
CA GLN A 129 -24.79 2.41 47.77
C GLN A 129 -25.05 1.81 46.39
N VAL A 130 -24.14 0.94 45.96
CA VAL A 130 -24.30 0.13 44.77
C VAL A 130 -24.15 -1.33 45.17
N ASN A 131 -25.14 -2.16 44.86
CA ASN A 131 -25.04 -3.61 45.10
C ASN A 131 -23.93 -4.19 44.20
N ARG A 132 -23.08 -5.04 44.77
CA ARG A 132 -21.98 -5.72 44.07
C ARG A 132 -22.47 -6.56 42.90
N GLU A 133 -23.60 -7.26 43.06
CA GLU A 133 -24.20 -8.07 42.00
C GLU A 133 -24.65 -7.21 40.81
N SER A 134 -25.24 -6.04 41.07
CA SER A 134 -25.65 -5.11 40.02
C SER A 134 -24.43 -4.51 39.28
N MET A 135 -23.33 -4.27 39.99
CA MET A 135 -22.08 -3.81 39.37
C MET A 135 -21.46 -4.87 38.47
N ASP A 136 -21.50 -6.14 38.88
CA ASP A 136 -20.90 -7.22 38.11
C ASP A 136 -21.77 -7.57 36.88
N SER A 137 -23.10 -7.55 37.00
CA SER A 137 -24.02 -7.63 35.86
C SER A 137 -23.85 -6.48 34.86
N LEU A 138 -23.63 -5.25 35.35
CA LEU A 138 -23.35 -4.10 34.49
C LEU A 138 -22.02 -4.26 33.75
N LYS A 139 -20.95 -4.71 34.43
CA LYS A 139 -19.66 -5.00 33.79
C LYS A 139 -19.80 -6.08 32.72
N GLU A 140 -20.54 -7.16 33.00
CA GLU A 140 -20.76 -8.25 32.07
C GLU A 140 -21.53 -7.79 30.83
N THR A 141 -22.58 -6.98 31.03
CA THR A 141 -23.34 -6.37 29.93
C THR A 141 -22.47 -5.44 29.08
N LEU A 142 -21.60 -4.64 29.71
CA LEU A 142 -20.68 -3.74 29.01
C LEU A 142 -19.55 -4.47 28.29
N GLN A 143 -19.16 -5.65 28.77
CA GLN A 143 -18.20 -6.53 28.11
C GLN A 143 -18.85 -7.29 26.95
N GLY A 144 -20.09 -7.78 27.13
CA GLY A 144 -20.87 -8.47 26.10
C GLY A 144 -21.34 -7.57 24.95
N ALA A 145 -21.59 -6.28 25.24
CA ALA A 145 -21.88 -5.27 24.24
C ALA A 145 -20.65 -4.84 23.40
N ARG A 146 -19.46 -5.40 23.66
CA ARG A 146 -18.27 -5.19 22.80
C ARG A 146 -18.39 -6.04 21.54
N GLY A 147 -19.05 -5.53 20.51
CA GLY A 147 -18.92 -6.10 19.17
C GLY A 147 -17.44 -6.09 18.73
N GLY A 148 -16.78 -7.25 18.71
CA GLY A 148 -15.43 -7.44 18.16
C GLY A 148 -14.28 -6.71 18.88
N GLY A 149 -14.51 -6.04 20.02
CA GLY A 149 -13.45 -5.46 20.86
C GLY A 149 -12.88 -4.09 20.44
N ALA A 150 -13.49 -3.42 19.46
CA ALA A 150 -12.96 -2.18 18.89
C ALA A 150 -13.09 -0.92 19.78
N PHE A 151 -14.19 -0.81 20.53
CA PHE A 151 -14.51 0.34 21.38
C PHE A 151 -14.50 -0.03 22.86
N LYS A 152 -13.89 0.82 23.69
CA LYS A 152 -13.77 0.59 25.14
C LYS A 152 -14.75 1.48 25.89
N ASN A 153 -15.70 0.87 26.59
CA ASN A 153 -16.47 1.54 27.63
C ASN A 153 -15.60 1.72 28.88
N VAL A 154 -15.70 2.87 29.54
CA VAL A 154 -15.00 3.18 30.79
C VAL A 154 -16.02 3.30 31.91
N LEU A 155 -15.82 2.56 32.99
CA LEU A 155 -16.68 2.61 34.16
C LEU A 155 -15.95 3.35 35.29
N ILE A 156 -16.51 4.46 35.77
CA ILE A 156 -15.99 5.24 36.89
C ILE A 156 -16.99 5.14 38.03
N HIS A 157 -16.55 4.57 39.16
CA HIS A 157 -17.34 4.49 40.39
C HIS A 157 -16.77 5.49 41.41
N ALA A 158 -17.54 6.54 41.70
CA ALA A 158 -17.17 7.62 42.61
C ALA A 158 -18.32 7.88 43.60
N PRO A 159 -18.42 7.07 44.68
CA PRO A 159 -19.51 7.18 45.64
C PRO A 159 -19.53 8.58 46.29
N ASN A 160 -20.72 9.19 46.39
CA ASN A 160 -20.95 10.57 46.85
C ASN A 160 -20.40 11.68 45.92
N GLY A 161 -20.00 11.34 44.69
CA GLY A 161 -19.30 12.26 43.79
C GLY A 161 -20.17 13.06 42.81
N GLY A 162 -21.50 12.95 42.81
CA GLY A 162 -22.34 13.62 41.79
C GLY A 162 -23.83 13.75 42.13
N LYS A 163 -24.51 14.70 41.45
CA LYS A 163 -25.93 15.03 41.66
C LYS A 163 -26.93 13.95 41.20
N GLU A 164 -26.50 13.00 40.36
CA GLU A 164 -27.33 11.88 39.88
C GLU A 164 -26.66 10.53 40.16
N GLY A 165 -27.47 9.49 40.42
CA GLY A 165 -26.97 8.17 40.85
C GLY A 165 -26.14 7.43 39.79
N VAL A 166 -26.52 7.52 38.52
CA VAL A 166 -25.80 6.95 37.36
C VAL A 166 -25.89 7.92 36.19
N GLN A 167 -24.77 8.21 35.55
CA GLN A 167 -24.67 9.05 34.36
C GLN A 167 -23.95 8.31 33.24
N ILE A 168 -24.51 8.36 32.03
CA ILE A 168 -23.86 7.88 30.82
C ILE A 168 -23.33 9.09 30.08
N LEU A 169 -22.02 9.27 30.09
CA LEU A 169 -21.31 10.30 29.35
C LEU A 169 -20.85 9.67 28.02
N PRO A 170 -21.50 9.95 26.88
CA PRO A 170 -20.98 9.50 25.61
C PRO A 170 -19.58 10.12 25.40
N PHE A 171 -18.63 9.36 24.84
CA PHE A 171 -17.48 10.03 24.22
C PHE A 171 -18.03 11.05 23.22
N GLN A 172 -17.43 12.23 23.07
CA GLN A 172 -17.93 13.22 22.12
C GLN A 172 -18.03 12.59 20.71
N GLN A 173 -19.26 12.21 20.33
CA GLN A 173 -19.55 11.49 19.08
C GLN A 173 -19.74 12.47 17.91
N ILE A 174 -19.91 13.77 18.19
CA ILE A 174 -20.61 14.71 17.30
C ILE A 174 -19.68 15.51 16.37
N THR A 175 -18.35 15.46 16.53
CA THR A 175 -17.41 16.16 15.62
C THR A 175 -16.61 15.24 14.69
N ALA A 176 -16.57 13.93 14.96
CA ALA A 176 -15.69 13.01 14.22
C ALA A 176 -16.21 12.65 12.81
N LYS A 177 -17.53 12.73 12.56
CA LYS A 177 -18.13 12.31 11.28
C LYS A 177 -17.60 13.15 10.11
N ASP A 178 -17.48 14.46 10.30
CA ASP A 178 -16.93 15.37 9.29
C ASP A 178 -15.42 15.22 9.16
N GLU A 179 -14.74 14.95 10.28
CA GLU A 179 -13.29 14.74 10.32
C GLU A 179 -12.86 13.48 9.56
N PHE A 180 -13.62 12.37 9.61
CA PHE A 180 -13.31 11.17 8.83
C PHE A 180 -13.37 11.40 7.32
N MET A 181 -14.34 12.19 6.85
CA MET A 181 -14.42 12.52 5.43
C MET A 181 -13.24 13.40 5.00
N ASN A 182 -12.85 14.36 5.85
CA ASN A 182 -11.68 15.21 5.60
C ASN A 182 -10.37 14.39 5.60
N VAL A 183 -10.20 13.50 6.57
CA VAL A 183 -9.06 12.57 6.65
C VAL A 183 -8.99 11.70 5.39
N LYS A 184 -10.11 11.11 4.97
CA LYS A 184 -10.16 10.29 3.75
C LYS A 184 -9.86 11.11 2.49
N ALA A 185 -10.33 12.34 2.40
CA ALA A 185 -10.05 13.21 1.26
C ALA A 185 -8.55 13.57 1.21
N ALA A 186 -7.98 14.07 2.32
CA ALA A 186 -6.57 14.40 2.41
C ALA A 186 -5.67 13.19 2.14
N SER A 187 -5.94 12.05 2.80
CA SER A 187 -5.14 10.84 2.60
C SER A 187 -5.27 10.28 1.18
N ARG A 188 -6.44 10.41 0.54
CA ARG A 188 -6.59 10.04 -0.87
C ARG A 188 -5.69 10.91 -1.74
N ASP A 189 -5.72 12.22 -1.55
CA ASP A 189 -4.97 13.16 -2.38
C ASP A 189 -3.44 12.97 -2.21
N ASP A 190 -2.97 12.67 -1.00
CA ASP A 190 -1.56 12.32 -0.74
C ASP A 190 -1.14 11.04 -1.48
N VAL A 191 -1.96 9.98 -1.41
CA VAL A 191 -1.68 8.70 -2.09
C VAL A 191 -1.69 8.89 -3.62
N LEU A 192 -2.64 9.68 -4.13
CA LEU A 192 -2.71 10.02 -5.55
C LEU A 192 -1.46 10.79 -6.00
N ALA A 193 -1.03 11.78 -5.21
CA ALA A 193 0.17 12.56 -5.49
C ALA A 193 1.43 11.69 -5.48
N ALA A 194 1.55 10.75 -4.54
CA ALA A 194 2.69 9.85 -4.46
C ALA A 194 2.78 8.88 -5.65
N HIS A 195 1.64 8.44 -6.19
CA HIS A 195 1.62 7.60 -7.39
C HIS A 195 1.70 8.39 -8.70
N ARG A 196 1.50 9.71 -8.67
CA ARG A 196 1.57 10.62 -9.83
C ARG A 196 0.66 10.23 -11.00
N VAL A 197 -0.38 9.42 -10.75
CA VAL A 197 -1.37 9.02 -11.76
C VAL A 197 -2.50 10.04 -11.78
N PRO A 198 -2.83 10.64 -12.95
CA PRO A 198 -3.98 11.51 -13.07
C PRO A 198 -5.28 10.82 -12.62
N PRO A 199 -6.10 11.43 -11.74
CA PRO A 199 -7.31 10.80 -11.19
C PRO A 199 -8.29 10.28 -12.24
N GLN A 200 -8.43 11.01 -13.34
CA GLN A 200 -9.30 10.64 -14.46
C GLN A 200 -8.87 9.34 -15.17
N LEU A 201 -7.58 8.97 -15.13
CA LEU A 201 -7.09 7.69 -15.68
C LEU A 201 -7.38 6.51 -14.74
N MET A 202 -7.65 6.79 -13.46
CA MET A 202 -8.06 5.78 -12.47
C MET A 202 -9.58 5.60 -12.38
N GLY A 203 -10.34 6.25 -13.26
CA GLY A 203 -11.80 6.23 -13.22
C GLY A 203 -12.40 6.99 -12.03
N ALA A 204 -11.63 7.90 -11.41
CA ALA A 204 -12.18 8.79 -10.39
C ALA A 204 -13.24 9.69 -11.03
N MET A 205 -14.33 9.95 -10.31
CA MET A 205 -15.31 10.96 -10.72
C MET A 205 -14.90 12.35 -10.20
N PRO A 206 -15.11 13.42 -10.97
CA PRO A 206 -14.85 14.77 -10.51
C PRO A 206 -15.75 15.12 -9.31
N GLY A 207 -15.25 15.97 -8.41
CA GLY A 207 -16.08 16.55 -7.35
C GLY A 207 -17.12 17.55 -7.89
N GLU A 208 -18.10 17.93 -7.06
CA GLU A 208 -19.29 18.72 -7.45
C GLU A 208 -19.01 20.06 -8.18
N LYS A 209 -17.79 20.62 -8.08
CA LYS A 209 -17.42 21.92 -8.67
C LYS A 209 -16.21 21.88 -9.60
N SER A 210 -15.78 20.70 -10.04
CA SER A 210 -14.65 20.56 -10.96
C SER A 210 -15.01 19.58 -12.06
N ALA A 211 -14.67 19.87 -13.30
CA ALA A 211 -14.55 18.84 -14.33
C ALA A 211 -13.08 18.45 -14.43
N PHE A 212 -12.78 17.19 -14.73
CA PHE A 212 -11.45 16.89 -15.21
C PHE A 212 -11.29 17.43 -16.64
N GLY A 213 -10.06 17.80 -17.00
CA GLY A 213 -9.75 18.30 -18.33
C GLY A 213 -9.74 17.19 -19.38
N ASP A 214 -9.04 17.44 -20.48
CA ASP A 214 -8.87 16.45 -21.54
C ASP A 214 -8.13 15.20 -21.04
N VAL A 215 -8.76 14.03 -21.20
CA VAL A 215 -8.23 12.73 -20.78
C VAL A 215 -7.05 12.29 -21.64
N GLU A 216 -7.10 12.54 -22.95
CA GLU A 216 -6.03 12.23 -23.88
C GLU A 216 -4.77 13.04 -23.55
N LYS A 217 -4.93 14.35 -23.30
CA LYS A 217 -3.81 15.21 -22.90
C LYS A 217 -3.15 14.74 -21.61
N ALA A 218 -3.93 14.36 -20.59
CA ALA A 218 -3.36 13.83 -19.36
C ALA A 218 -2.70 12.46 -19.54
N ALA A 219 -3.28 11.58 -20.35
CA ALA A 219 -2.69 10.30 -20.70
C ALA A 219 -1.33 10.48 -21.40
N ARG A 220 -1.22 11.45 -22.32
CA ARG A 220 0.04 11.79 -22.99
C ARG A 220 1.09 12.31 -22.02
N VAL A 221 0.74 13.27 -21.16
CA VAL A 221 1.67 13.81 -20.15
C VAL A 221 2.13 12.73 -19.17
N TYR A 222 1.20 11.89 -18.69
CA TYR A 222 1.52 10.75 -17.83
C TYR A 222 2.44 9.75 -18.53
N ALA A 223 2.16 9.42 -19.80
CA ALA A 223 3.02 8.51 -20.56
C ALA A 223 4.46 9.04 -20.70
N ILE A 224 4.62 10.34 -21.00
CA ILE A 224 5.94 10.96 -21.18
C ILE A 224 6.70 11.09 -19.86
N ASN A 225 6.04 11.54 -18.80
CA ASN A 225 6.72 11.91 -17.56
C ASN A 225 6.84 10.76 -16.55
N GLU A 226 5.93 9.77 -16.59
CA GLU A 226 5.87 8.70 -15.60
C GLU A 226 6.16 7.34 -16.22
N LEU A 227 5.50 7.00 -17.33
CA LEU A 227 5.62 5.67 -17.92
C LEU A 227 6.95 5.48 -18.68
N MET A 228 7.35 6.45 -19.51
CA MET A 228 8.59 6.36 -20.29
C MET A 228 9.85 6.24 -19.42
N PRO A 229 10.07 7.04 -18.37
CA PRO A 229 11.25 6.89 -17.52
C PRO A 229 11.32 5.50 -16.87
N VAL A 230 10.19 4.95 -16.44
CA VAL A 230 10.14 3.57 -15.90
C VAL A 230 10.46 2.54 -16.99
N MET A 231 9.90 2.69 -18.19
CA MET A 231 10.21 1.82 -19.33
C MET A 231 11.69 1.87 -19.70
N GLU A 232 12.31 3.05 -19.69
CA GLU A 232 13.76 3.21 -19.94
C GLU A 232 14.59 2.61 -18.80
N ALA A 233 14.21 2.81 -17.54
CA ALA A 233 14.89 2.18 -16.41
C ALA A 233 14.88 0.65 -16.53
N MET A 234 13.76 0.07 -16.95
CA MET A 234 13.66 -1.39 -17.18
C MET A 234 14.60 -1.88 -18.30
N LYS A 235 14.98 -1.03 -19.27
CA LYS A 235 15.94 -1.43 -20.32
C LYS A 235 17.35 -1.67 -19.80
N HIS A 236 17.67 -1.31 -18.55
CA HIS A 236 18.94 -1.71 -17.91
C HIS A 236 19.19 -3.23 -17.98
N ILE A 237 18.14 -4.04 -18.01
CA ILE A 237 18.24 -5.50 -18.19
C ILE A 237 18.89 -5.86 -19.54
N ASN A 238 18.68 -5.06 -20.58
CA ASN A 238 19.31 -5.26 -21.88
C ASN A 238 20.82 -4.99 -21.79
N ASP A 239 21.22 -3.93 -21.08
CA ASP A 239 22.64 -3.61 -20.87
C ASP A 239 23.35 -4.70 -20.08
N TRP A 240 22.69 -5.21 -19.03
CA TRP A 240 23.21 -6.31 -18.22
C TRP A 240 23.35 -7.61 -19.02
N LEU A 241 22.37 -7.93 -19.86
CA LEU A 241 22.36 -9.17 -20.64
C LEU A 241 23.24 -9.08 -21.90
N GLY A 242 23.43 -7.88 -22.45
CA GLY A 242 24.03 -7.64 -23.76
C GLY A 242 23.10 -7.96 -24.94
N GLU A 243 21.79 -8.09 -24.71
CA GLU A 243 20.77 -8.45 -25.71
C GLU A 243 19.48 -7.64 -25.48
N GLU A 244 18.84 -7.18 -26.55
CA GLU A 244 17.60 -6.40 -26.47
C GLU A 244 16.38 -7.30 -26.18
N VAL A 245 16.15 -7.59 -24.90
CA VAL A 245 15.02 -8.41 -24.44
C VAL A 245 13.81 -7.59 -24.00
N ILE A 246 14.03 -6.41 -23.42
CA ILE A 246 13.00 -5.46 -23.03
C ILE A 246 12.84 -4.39 -24.11
N ARG A 247 11.71 -4.48 -24.79
CA ARG A 247 11.27 -3.52 -25.81
C ARG A 247 9.77 -3.27 -25.72
N PHE A 248 9.37 -2.09 -26.16
CA PHE A 248 8.00 -1.60 -26.03
C PHE A 248 7.49 -1.08 -27.36
N ASN A 249 6.18 -1.21 -27.58
CA ASN A 249 5.54 -0.48 -28.67
C ASN A 249 5.54 1.02 -28.33
N PRO A 250 5.59 1.89 -29.36
CA PRO A 250 5.25 3.30 -29.19
C PRO A 250 3.91 3.47 -28.46
N TYR A 251 3.79 4.52 -27.65
CA TYR A 251 2.53 4.84 -27.01
C TYR A 251 1.59 5.46 -28.05
N ALA A 252 0.45 4.83 -28.31
CA ALA A 252 -0.43 5.17 -29.43
C ALA A 252 -0.83 6.66 -29.50
N LEU A 253 -0.98 7.32 -28.34
CA LEU A 253 -1.36 8.74 -28.27
C LEU A 253 -0.19 9.72 -28.49
N LEU A 254 1.04 9.21 -28.67
CA LEU A 254 2.20 10.03 -29.05
C LEU A 254 2.43 10.04 -30.57
N ASP A 255 1.86 9.06 -31.27
CA ASP A 255 1.93 8.97 -32.73
C ASP A 255 0.87 9.85 -33.43
N THR A 256 -0.15 10.31 -32.70
CA THR A 256 -1.16 11.25 -33.18
C THR A 256 -0.73 12.68 -32.93
N GLN A 257 -0.66 13.50 -34.00
CA GLN A 257 -0.51 14.95 -33.83
C GLN A 257 -1.72 15.48 -33.04
N PRO A 258 -1.52 16.39 -32.07
CA PRO A 258 -2.64 16.95 -31.33
C PRO A 258 -3.56 17.65 -32.32
N THR A 259 -4.82 17.21 -32.39
CA THR A 259 -5.88 17.99 -33.04
C THR A 259 -6.00 19.31 -32.27
N SER A 260 -5.50 20.36 -32.90
CA SER A 260 -5.59 21.76 -32.47
C SER A 260 -7.03 22.21 -32.28
#